data_AF-A0A7G9YJI3-F1
#
_entry.id   AF-A0A7G9YJI3-F1
#
_cell.length_a   1.000
_cell.length_b   1.000
_cell.length_c   1.000
_cell.angle_alpha   90.00
_cell.angle_beta   90.00
_cell.angle_gamma   90.00
#
_symmetry.space_group_name_H-M   'P 1'
#
loop_
_entity.id
_entity.type
_entity.pdbx_description
1 polymer ?
#
loop_
_entity_poly.entity_id
_entity_poly.type
_entity_poly.pdbx_seq_one_letter_code
_entity_poly.pdbx_strand_id
1 'polypeptide(L)'
;MDIVPKTKIDLSKITSKYPLLGLFLLVIEGLLGFWLFQAGSAIERVVAGILMTLLLGAFLFVVKGMQEGEVSGAIVPQGLDNEVTPARKEATEEEIDFPEPQAIAAPDRSYIINKPPEGWIVQELTFADWMAKMLKITDPSTKERLCGTSQVREILGFNSRREISYSPITGKTLLDGRKVPTALELTIPTRLSILPMDRAQPPLFVERPLMHNFFTFVGHFSGGVATMHGISLGTIPNSQRRYLVAEFRQELENAIVDGNEGKNINNNITIIGIEGDLHDHLLLMQYPTLPVVDDPELERDLQTLQSLVSSFRPLKITNPDEKRMEIKNMADQNFKELMMKKGKEIFDFEFGLTLFRLKGCDMNDPEKRLRVMKMLKSFEVFAKEINLQDEKFNALWDSLHLAEGGDASGFKDKINQMISTISGESESGQEDLHSLTSGNDEEKRNLNET
;
A
#
# COMPACT_ATOMS: atom_id res chain seq x y z
N MET A 1 -28.78 55.95 -19.20
CA MET A 1 -27.47 55.43 -18.73
C MET A 1 -27.80 54.58 -17.53
N ASP A 2 -28.06 53.29 -17.77
CA ASP A 2 -28.50 52.40 -16.71
C ASP A 2 -27.30 51.87 -15.96
N ILE A 3 -27.24 52.20 -14.68
CA ILE A 3 -26.23 51.76 -13.74
C ILE A 3 -26.55 50.30 -13.40
N VAL A 4 -25.86 49.36 -14.05
CA VAL A 4 -25.87 47.97 -13.63
C VAL A 4 -25.21 47.89 -12.24
N PRO A 5 -25.88 47.38 -11.20
CA PRO A 5 -25.30 47.27 -9.88
C PRO A 5 -24.14 46.27 -9.93
N LYS A 6 -22.94 46.72 -9.58
CA LYS A 6 -21.76 45.86 -9.38
C LYS A 6 -22.06 44.90 -8.22
N THR A 7 -22.32 43.64 -8.54
CA THR A 7 -22.26 42.56 -7.55
C THR A 7 -20.86 42.51 -6.95
N LYS A 8 -20.75 42.60 -5.61
CA LYS A 8 -19.50 42.56 -4.85
C LYS A 8 -18.73 41.22 -4.96
N ILE A 9 -19.31 40.25 -5.67
CA ILE A 9 -18.78 38.90 -5.86
C ILE A 9 -18.30 38.81 -7.30
N ASP A 10 -16.98 38.72 -7.46
CA ASP A 10 -16.33 38.47 -8.74
C ASP A 10 -16.29 36.96 -8.97
N LEU A 11 -17.29 36.43 -9.68
CA LEU A 11 -17.45 35.00 -9.95
C LEU A 11 -16.27 34.42 -10.73
N SER A 12 -15.48 35.24 -11.43
CA SER A 12 -14.29 34.83 -12.17
C SER A 12 -13.11 34.41 -11.29
N LYS A 13 -13.15 34.72 -9.98
CA LYS A 13 -12.09 34.37 -9.00
C LYS A 13 -12.34 33.06 -8.27
N ILE A 14 -13.46 32.38 -8.54
CA ILE A 14 -13.78 31.08 -7.94
C ILE A 14 -13.15 29.99 -8.80
N THR A 15 -11.88 29.65 -8.52
CA THR A 15 -11.08 28.68 -9.31
C THR A 15 -11.19 27.24 -8.80
N SER A 16 -11.96 26.98 -7.73
CA SER A 16 -12.08 25.65 -7.11
C SER A 16 -13.52 25.13 -7.10
N LYS A 17 -13.67 23.81 -7.26
CA LYS A 17 -14.96 23.11 -7.42
C LYS A 17 -15.83 23.15 -6.15
N TYR A 18 -15.22 23.10 -4.97
CA TYR A 18 -15.93 23.09 -3.69
C TYR A 18 -16.56 24.43 -3.30
N PRO A 19 -15.89 25.59 -3.49
CA PRO A 19 -16.54 26.90 -3.31
C PRO A 19 -17.70 27.15 -4.28
N LEU A 20 -17.63 26.63 -5.51
CA LEU A 20 -18.70 26.78 -6.51
C LEU A 20 -19.95 25.96 -6.14
N LEU A 21 -19.73 24.71 -5.68
CA LEU A 21 -20.77 23.87 -5.09
C LEU A 21 -21.38 24.52 -3.84
N GLY A 22 -20.53 25.05 -2.95
CA GLY A 22 -20.96 25.76 -1.75
C GLY A 22 -21.84 26.97 -2.06
N LEU A 23 -21.45 27.80 -3.04
CA LEU A 23 -22.24 28.95 -3.48
C LEU A 23 -23.58 28.51 -4.09
N PHE A 24 -23.57 27.48 -4.93
CA PHE A 24 -24.78 26.94 -5.56
C PHE A 24 -25.77 26.38 -4.53
N LEU A 25 -25.30 25.63 -3.54
CA LEU A 25 -26.12 25.11 -2.45
C LEU A 25 -26.74 26.24 -1.63
N LEU A 26 -25.98 27.30 -1.35
CA LEU A 26 -26.46 28.46 -0.61
C LEU A 26 -27.57 29.22 -1.37
N VAL A 27 -27.43 29.34 -2.70
CA VAL A 27 -28.47 29.92 -3.57
C VAL A 27 -29.70 29.04 -3.62
N ILE A 28 -29.54 27.72 -3.77
CA ILE A 28 -30.65 26.76 -3.78
C ILE A 28 -31.39 26.78 -2.44
N GLU A 29 -30.67 26.76 -1.32
CA GLU A 29 -31.24 26.78 0.02
C GLU A 29 -31.98 28.10 0.29
N GLY A 30 -31.41 29.23 -0.12
CA GLY A 30 -32.07 30.54 -0.05
C GLY A 30 -33.35 30.61 -0.88
N LEU A 31 -33.32 30.07 -2.10
CA LEU A 31 -34.50 29.97 -2.96
C LEU A 31 -35.56 29.03 -2.37
N LEU A 32 -35.16 27.86 -1.84
CA LEU A 32 -36.06 26.90 -1.19
C LEU A 32 -36.72 27.50 0.04
N GLY A 33 -35.95 28.16 0.90
CA GLY A 33 -36.48 28.87 2.07
C GLY A 33 -37.50 29.92 1.65
N PHE A 34 -37.14 30.80 0.71
CA PHE A 34 -38.03 31.84 0.19
C PHE A 34 -39.34 31.25 -0.40
N TRP A 35 -39.23 30.16 -1.17
CA TRP A 35 -40.38 29.53 -1.82
C TRP A 35 -41.28 28.79 -0.84
N LEU A 36 -40.73 28.11 0.17
CA LEU A 36 -41.49 27.45 1.22
C LEU A 36 -42.35 28.44 2.03
N PHE A 37 -41.87 29.68 2.22
CA PHE A 37 -42.60 30.73 2.92
C PHE A 37 -43.68 31.42 2.06
N GLN A 38 -43.58 31.40 0.72
CA GLN A 38 -44.57 32.02 -0.17
C GLN A 38 -45.59 31.05 -0.78
N ALA A 39 -45.35 29.74 -0.77
CA ALA A 39 -46.22 28.78 -1.44
C ALA A 39 -47.60 28.68 -0.75
N GLY A 40 -48.65 29.02 -1.52
CA GLY A 40 -50.05 29.07 -1.08
C GLY A 40 -50.76 27.71 -1.12
N SER A 41 -50.20 26.72 -1.81
CA SER A 41 -50.75 25.36 -1.87
C SER A 41 -49.68 24.27 -1.67
N ALA A 42 -50.13 23.08 -1.24
CA ALA A 42 -49.25 21.92 -1.08
C ALA A 42 -48.69 21.42 -2.43
N ILE A 43 -49.43 21.59 -3.52
CA ILE A 43 -49.04 21.16 -4.86
C ILE A 43 -47.86 22.00 -5.36
N GLU A 44 -47.92 23.32 -5.17
CA GLU A 44 -46.82 24.23 -5.50
C GLU A 44 -45.51 23.84 -4.79
N ARG A 45 -45.59 23.49 -3.50
CA ARG A 45 -44.42 23.05 -2.72
C ARG A 45 -43.79 21.78 -3.28
N VAL A 46 -44.61 20.81 -3.70
CA VAL A 46 -44.15 19.56 -4.31
C VAL A 46 -43.48 19.82 -5.65
N VAL A 47 -44.10 20.65 -6.51
CA VAL A 47 -43.55 20.99 -7.84
C VAL A 47 -42.22 21.73 -7.71
N ALA A 48 -42.11 22.69 -6.78
CA ALA A 48 -40.86 23.39 -6.51
C ALA A 48 -39.76 22.44 -5.98
N GLY A 49 -40.12 21.51 -5.08
CA GLY A 49 -39.19 20.49 -4.59
C GLY A 49 -38.63 19.59 -5.70
N ILE A 50 -39.49 19.16 -6.62
CA ILE A 50 -39.08 18.38 -7.80
C ILE A 50 -38.16 19.20 -8.72
N LEU A 51 -38.52 20.45 -9.01
CA LEU A 51 -37.72 21.32 -9.89
C LEU A 51 -36.31 21.57 -9.31
N MET A 52 -36.21 21.77 -8.00
CA MET A 52 -34.94 21.97 -7.30
C MET A 52 -34.09 20.70 -7.27
N THR A 53 -34.73 19.52 -7.13
CA THR A 53 -34.04 18.22 -7.21
C THR A 53 -33.48 17.99 -8.62
N LEU A 54 -34.22 18.36 -9.66
CA LEU A 54 -33.77 18.28 -11.05
C LEU A 54 -32.62 19.25 -11.32
N LEU A 55 -32.68 20.48 -10.80
CA LEU A 55 -31.59 21.46 -10.92
C LEU A 55 -30.31 21.01 -10.21
N LEU A 56 -30.44 20.43 -9.01
CA LEU A 56 -29.31 19.83 -8.30
C LEU A 56 -28.72 18.66 -9.08
N GLY A 57 -29.57 17.77 -9.61
CA GLY A 57 -29.15 16.65 -10.46
C GLY A 57 -28.41 17.12 -11.72
N ALA A 58 -28.93 18.14 -12.41
CA ALA A 58 -28.29 18.74 -13.58
C ALA A 58 -26.94 19.40 -13.23
N PHE A 59 -26.85 20.10 -12.10
CA PHE A 59 -25.60 20.69 -11.64
C PHE A 59 -24.56 19.63 -11.28
N LEU A 60 -24.94 18.57 -10.57
CA LEU A 60 -24.05 17.45 -10.28
C LEU A 60 -23.58 16.77 -11.57
N PHE A 61 -24.44 16.66 -12.59
CA PHE A 61 -24.06 16.16 -13.90
C PHE A 61 -23.03 17.06 -14.61
N VAL A 62 -23.20 18.39 -14.56
CA VAL A 62 -22.23 19.35 -15.09
C VAL A 62 -20.90 19.30 -14.33
N VAL A 63 -20.93 19.20 -12.99
CA VAL A 63 -19.72 19.05 -12.17
C VAL A 63 -18.99 17.74 -12.49
N LYS A 64 -19.74 16.65 -12.72
CA LYS A 64 -19.19 15.38 -13.21
C LYS A 64 -18.57 15.54 -14.60
N GLY A 65 -19.22 16.23 -15.52
CA GLY A 65 -18.65 16.56 -16.85
C GLY A 65 -17.40 17.44 -16.77
N MET A 66 -17.29 18.31 -15.76
CA MET A 66 -16.07 19.08 -15.47
C MET A 66 -14.96 18.25 -14.78
N GLN A 67 -15.21 17.00 -14.37
CA GLN A 67 -14.13 16.06 -14.00
C GLN A 67 -13.43 15.51 -15.25
N GLU A 68 -14.12 15.47 -16.39
CA GLU A 68 -13.59 14.96 -17.65
C GLU A 68 -12.86 16.04 -18.49
N GLY A 69 -13.01 17.32 -18.13
CA GLY A 69 -12.43 18.46 -18.86
C GLY A 69 -11.51 19.33 -18.01
N GLU A 70 -10.29 18.87 -17.75
CA GLU A 70 -9.03 19.62 -17.51
C GLU A 70 -8.02 18.68 -16.83
N VAL A 71 -7.64 17.61 -17.53
CA VAL A 71 -6.32 17.01 -17.34
C VAL A 71 -5.44 17.70 -18.38
N SER A 72 -4.57 18.58 -17.89
CA SER A 72 -3.51 19.24 -18.65
C SER A 72 -2.83 18.27 -19.62
N GLY A 73 -3.01 18.49 -20.94
CA GLY A 73 -2.09 18.07 -22.00
C GLY A 73 -1.66 16.60 -22.08
N ALA A 74 -2.39 15.66 -21.49
CA ALA A 74 -2.00 14.26 -21.44
C ALA A 74 -2.64 13.48 -22.59
N ILE A 75 -1.81 12.93 -23.48
CA ILE A 75 -2.23 11.85 -24.37
C ILE A 75 -2.36 10.59 -23.49
N VAL A 76 -3.60 10.24 -23.13
CA VAL A 76 -3.92 8.87 -22.72
C VAL A 76 -3.85 8.03 -24.00
N PRO A 77 -2.98 7.01 -24.08
CA PRO A 77 -2.93 6.14 -25.26
C PRO A 77 -4.33 5.56 -25.55
N GLN A 78 -4.72 5.52 -26.83
CA GLN A 78 -6.04 5.04 -27.22
C GLN A 78 -6.22 3.58 -26.76
N GLY A 79 -7.27 3.29 -26.00
CA GLY A 79 -7.61 1.92 -25.57
C GLY A 79 -7.32 1.59 -24.11
N LEU A 80 -6.79 2.52 -23.31
CA LEU A 80 -6.79 2.41 -21.84
C LEU A 80 -8.10 2.88 -21.19
N ASP A 81 -8.96 3.59 -21.93
CA ASP A 81 -10.34 3.92 -21.52
C ASP A 81 -11.26 2.67 -21.49
N ASN A 82 -10.81 1.57 -22.09
CA ASN A 82 -11.45 0.26 -21.94
C ASN A 82 -10.92 -0.39 -20.66
N GLU A 83 -11.80 -0.70 -19.71
CA GLU A 83 -11.47 -1.40 -18.46
C GLU A 83 -10.50 -2.57 -18.74
N VAL A 84 -9.25 -2.44 -18.28
CA VAL A 84 -8.30 -3.55 -18.29
C VAL A 84 -8.87 -4.62 -17.36
N THR A 85 -9.51 -5.63 -17.96
CA THR A 85 -10.23 -6.67 -17.24
C THR A 85 -9.41 -7.96 -17.26
N PRO A 86 -9.21 -8.62 -16.10
CA PRO A 86 -8.60 -9.94 -16.06
C PRO A 86 -9.39 -10.98 -16.86
N ALA A 87 -8.77 -12.12 -17.17
CA ALA A 87 -9.41 -13.17 -17.94
C ALA A 87 -10.72 -13.66 -17.29
N ARG A 88 -11.74 -13.91 -18.12
CA ARG A 88 -13.08 -14.38 -17.69
C ARG A 88 -13.15 -15.86 -17.30
N LYS A 89 -12.03 -16.57 -17.23
CA LYS A 89 -11.97 -18.02 -16.96
C LYS A 89 -10.86 -18.30 -15.97
N GLU A 90 -11.09 -19.27 -15.10
CA GLU A 90 -10.08 -19.82 -14.20
C GLU A 90 -9.31 -20.94 -14.90
N ALA A 91 -8.11 -21.25 -14.39
CA ALA A 91 -7.34 -22.40 -14.82
C ALA A 91 -7.67 -23.62 -13.95
N THR A 92 -7.67 -24.80 -14.56
CA THR A 92 -7.75 -26.09 -13.87
C THR A 92 -6.36 -26.57 -13.46
N GLU A 93 -6.28 -27.50 -12.51
CA GLU A 93 -5.00 -28.12 -12.10
C GLU A 93 -4.29 -28.79 -13.29
N GLU A 94 -5.03 -29.46 -14.18
CA GLU A 94 -4.49 -30.08 -15.38
C GLU A 94 -3.90 -29.05 -16.37
N GLU A 95 -4.58 -27.91 -16.57
CA GLU A 95 -4.05 -26.81 -17.40
C GLU A 95 -2.77 -26.20 -16.81
N ILE A 96 -2.59 -26.24 -15.48
CA ILE A 96 -1.39 -25.75 -14.79
C ILE A 96 -0.24 -26.74 -14.89
N ASP A 97 -0.53 -28.04 -14.72
CA ASP A 97 0.48 -29.10 -14.81
C ASP A 97 0.97 -29.32 -16.25
N PHE A 98 0.08 -29.13 -17.22
CA PHE A 98 0.36 -29.31 -18.65
C PHE A 98 -0.07 -28.08 -19.44
N PRO A 99 0.62 -26.93 -19.27
CA PRO A 99 0.27 -25.71 -19.95
C PRO A 99 0.43 -25.85 -21.47
N GLU A 100 -0.49 -25.22 -22.21
CA GLU A 100 -0.38 -25.14 -23.67
C GLU A 100 0.93 -24.46 -24.08
N PRO A 101 1.49 -24.74 -25.28
CA PRO A 101 2.79 -24.21 -25.70
C PRO A 101 2.93 -22.68 -25.64
N GLN A 102 1.83 -21.96 -25.85
CA GLN A 102 1.70 -20.50 -25.79
C GLN A 102 1.53 -19.94 -24.37
N ALA A 103 1.49 -20.79 -23.34
CA ALA A 103 1.23 -20.40 -21.97
C ALA A 103 2.41 -20.70 -21.04
N ILE A 104 2.42 -20.02 -19.90
CA ILE A 104 3.40 -20.14 -18.82
C ILE A 104 2.61 -20.38 -17.54
N ALA A 105 2.85 -21.51 -16.88
CA ALA A 105 2.39 -21.73 -15.52
C ALA A 105 3.31 -20.95 -14.56
N ALA A 106 2.73 -20.38 -13.51
CA ALA A 106 3.47 -19.70 -12.47
C ALA A 106 4.48 -20.64 -11.78
N PRO A 107 5.59 -20.11 -11.24
CA PRO A 107 6.56 -20.92 -10.49
C PRO A 107 5.93 -21.66 -9.30
N ASP A 108 5.04 -20.97 -8.59
CA ASP A 108 4.23 -21.48 -7.48
C ASP A 108 2.99 -22.28 -7.92
N ARG A 109 2.79 -22.44 -9.24
CA ARG A 109 1.64 -23.09 -9.86
C ARG A 109 0.27 -22.49 -9.49
N SER A 110 0.22 -21.25 -9.02
CA SER A 110 -1.05 -20.64 -8.57
C SER A 110 -1.86 -19.98 -9.70
N TYR A 111 -1.29 -19.84 -10.89
CA TYR A 111 -1.96 -19.29 -12.08
C TYR A 111 -1.27 -19.70 -13.38
N ILE A 112 -1.93 -19.42 -14.51
CA ILE A 112 -1.37 -19.51 -15.86
C ILE A 112 -1.57 -18.17 -16.60
N ILE A 113 -0.64 -17.83 -17.48
CA ILE A 113 -0.69 -16.63 -18.32
C ILE A 113 -0.08 -16.92 -19.70
N ASN A 114 -0.47 -16.19 -20.74
CA ASN A 114 0.13 -16.36 -22.06
C ASN A 114 1.60 -15.87 -22.09
N LYS A 115 2.39 -16.45 -22.98
CA LYS A 115 3.71 -15.98 -23.34
C LYS A 115 3.60 -14.62 -24.04
N PRO A 116 4.49 -13.67 -23.75
CA PRO A 116 4.57 -12.44 -24.52
C PRO A 116 5.11 -12.75 -25.95
N PRO A 117 4.96 -11.81 -26.90
CA PRO A 117 5.58 -11.93 -28.21
C PRO A 117 7.11 -11.99 -28.12
N GLU A 118 7.74 -12.44 -29.21
CA GLU A 118 9.20 -12.53 -29.31
C GLU A 118 9.86 -11.17 -29.05
N GLY A 119 10.97 -11.18 -28.31
CA GLY A 119 11.73 -9.98 -27.94
C GLY A 119 11.47 -9.50 -26.51
N TRP A 120 10.32 -9.84 -25.92
CA TRP A 120 10.05 -9.58 -24.50
C TRP A 120 10.88 -10.50 -23.60
N ILE A 121 11.28 -9.96 -22.46
CA ILE A 121 12.08 -10.67 -21.46
C ILE A 121 11.15 -11.18 -20.37
N VAL A 122 11.08 -12.50 -20.22
CA VAL A 122 10.37 -13.18 -19.12
C VAL A 122 11.39 -13.61 -18.07
N GLN A 123 11.18 -13.23 -16.82
CA GLN A 123 12.07 -13.52 -15.71
C GLN A 123 11.29 -13.85 -14.44
N GLU A 124 11.82 -14.78 -13.67
CA GLU A 124 11.41 -15.05 -12.29
C GLU A 124 12.37 -14.28 -11.37
N LEU A 125 11.81 -13.45 -10.48
CA LEU A 125 12.56 -12.56 -9.62
C LEU A 125 12.10 -12.74 -8.18
N THR A 126 13.01 -12.72 -7.21
CA THR A 126 12.59 -12.48 -5.82
C THR A 126 12.12 -11.04 -5.67
N PHE A 127 11.35 -10.72 -4.61
CA PHE A 127 11.01 -9.32 -4.29
C PHE A 127 12.26 -8.43 -4.20
N ALA A 128 13.36 -8.95 -3.63
CA ALA A 128 14.62 -8.24 -3.53
C ALA A 128 15.27 -7.99 -4.90
N ASP A 129 15.26 -8.98 -5.79
CA ASP A 129 15.77 -8.82 -7.17
C ASP A 129 14.91 -7.85 -7.97
N TRP A 130 13.60 -7.90 -7.79
CA TRP A 130 12.66 -6.99 -8.44
C TRP A 130 12.88 -5.53 -8.02
N MET A 131 13.06 -5.27 -6.72
CA MET A 131 13.41 -3.95 -6.19
C MET A 131 14.80 -3.50 -6.65
N ALA A 132 15.81 -4.37 -6.57
CA ALA A 132 17.17 -4.05 -6.98
C ALA A 132 17.25 -3.70 -8.47
N LYS A 133 16.49 -4.40 -9.32
CA LYS A 133 16.39 -4.10 -10.75
C LYS A 133 15.79 -2.71 -11.01
N MET A 134 14.73 -2.32 -10.27
CA MET A 134 14.16 -0.97 -10.38
C MET A 134 15.16 0.13 -10.02
N LEU A 135 16.03 -0.14 -9.03
CA LEU A 135 17.03 0.82 -8.55
C LEU A 135 18.38 0.69 -9.26
N LYS A 136 18.50 -0.18 -10.28
CA LYS A 136 19.76 -0.51 -10.98
C LYS A 136 20.90 -0.94 -10.04
N ILE A 137 20.56 -1.64 -8.97
CA ILE A 137 21.52 -2.16 -7.99
C ILE A 137 21.91 -3.58 -8.37
N THR A 138 23.19 -3.76 -8.69
CA THR A 138 23.75 -5.06 -9.10
C THR A 138 24.55 -5.75 -8.01
N ASP A 139 24.98 -5.00 -6.99
CA ASP A 139 25.77 -5.53 -5.88
C ASP A 139 24.91 -6.42 -4.94
N PRO A 140 25.27 -7.70 -4.74
CA PRO A 140 24.50 -8.63 -3.90
C PRO A 140 24.37 -8.17 -2.43
N SER A 141 25.44 -7.61 -1.85
CA SER A 141 25.44 -7.21 -0.44
C SER A 141 24.51 -6.01 -0.18
N THR A 142 24.43 -5.10 -1.15
CA THR A 142 23.52 -3.95 -1.12
C THR A 142 22.07 -4.38 -1.31
N LYS A 143 21.82 -5.38 -2.18
CA LYS A 143 20.49 -5.98 -2.35
C LYS A 143 19.95 -6.55 -1.04
N GLU A 144 20.75 -7.35 -0.33
CA GLU A 144 20.36 -7.95 0.96
C GLU A 144 20.02 -6.88 2.01
N ARG A 145 20.77 -5.77 2.03
CA ARG A 145 20.51 -4.66 2.97
C ARG A 145 19.22 -3.89 2.68
N LEU A 146 18.82 -3.79 1.42
CA LEU A 146 17.63 -3.01 1.01
C LEU A 146 16.31 -3.69 1.34
N CYS A 147 16.26 -5.01 1.21
CA CYS A 147 15.03 -5.77 1.39
C CYS A 147 15.02 -6.64 2.67
N GLY A 148 16.13 -6.67 3.41
CA GLY A 148 16.31 -7.57 4.54
C GLY A 148 16.17 -9.04 4.15
N THR A 149 15.94 -9.91 5.13
CA THR A 149 15.57 -11.33 4.92
C THR A 149 14.08 -11.50 4.60
N SER A 150 13.49 -10.55 3.85
CA SER A 150 12.08 -10.62 3.47
C SER A 150 11.79 -11.89 2.66
N GLN A 151 10.56 -12.39 2.80
CA GLN A 151 10.08 -13.65 2.23
C GLN A 151 10.49 -13.81 0.75
N VAL A 152 10.95 -15.01 0.40
CA VAL A 152 11.21 -15.41 -0.99
C VAL A 152 9.86 -15.52 -1.71
N ARG A 153 9.33 -14.39 -2.15
CA ARG A 153 8.18 -14.34 -3.06
C ARG A 153 8.71 -14.30 -4.48
N GLU A 154 8.34 -15.30 -5.26
CA GLU A 154 8.69 -15.38 -6.67
C GLU A 154 7.71 -14.52 -7.48
N ILE A 155 8.26 -13.51 -8.15
CA ILE A 155 7.56 -12.55 -8.98
C ILE A 155 7.85 -12.93 -10.42
N LEU A 156 6.79 -13.15 -11.21
CA LEU A 156 6.95 -13.33 -12.65
C LEU A 156 6.90 -11.96 -13.33
N GLY A 157 8.02 -11.57 -13.95
CA GLY A 157 8.18 -10.29 -14.64
C GLY A 157 8.25 -10.44 -16.16
N PHE A 158 7.43 -9.67 -16.87
CA PHE A 158 7.42 -9.50 -18.32
C PHE A 158 7.90 -8.09 -18.62
N ASN A 159 9.05 -7.94 -19.26
CA ASN A 159 9.60 -6.64 -19.58
C ASN A 159 9.77 -6.50 -21.09
N SER A 160 9.27 -5.39 -21.65
CA SER A 160 9.74 -4.92 -22.94
C SER A 160 11.23 -4.58 -22.82
N ARG A 161 11.96 -4.61 -23.94
CA ARG A 161 13.35 -4.12 -23.98
C ARG A 161 13.41 -2.60 -23.84
N ARG A 162 12.28 -1.92 -23.96
CA ARG A 162 12.16 -0.48 -23.86
C ARG A 162 12.12 -0.06 -22.40
N GLU A 163 13.03 0.84 -22.07
CA GLU A 163 13.06 1.55 -20.80
C GLU A 163 13.41 3.01 -21.09
N ILE A 164 12.81 3.93 -20.32
CA ILE A 164 13.18 5.34 -20.37
C ILE A 164 13.94 5.67 -19.10
N SER A 165 15.12 6.25 -19.23
CA SER A 165 15.86 6.77 -18.09
C SER A 165 15.47 8.21 -17.83
N TYR A 166 15.31 8.58 -16.57
CA TYR A 166 15.15 9.96 -16.18
C TYR A 166 16.01 10.31 -14.97
N SER A 167 16.56 11.53 -14.97
CA SER A 167 17.26 12.11 -13.84
C SER A 167 16.62 13.46 -13.48
N PRO A 168 16.08 13.61 -12.27
CA PRO A 168 15.61 14.91 -11.79
C PRO A 168 16.77 15.90 -11.67
N ILE A 169 16.51 17.15 -12.06
CA ILE A 169 17.39 18.30 -11.83
C ILE A 169 16.98 18.92 -10.49
N THR A 170 17.83 18.75 -9.47
CA THR A 170 17.57 19.21 -8.10
C THR A 170 17.08 20.66 -8.06
N GLY A 171 15.90 20.88 -7.48
CA GLY A 171 15.30 22.20 -7.30
C GLY A 171 14.65 22.82 -8.56
N LYS A 172 14.74 22.16 -9.72
CA LYS A 172 14.06 22.56 -10.97
C LYS A 172 12.96 21.58 -11.36
N THR A 173 13.23 20.28 -11.31
CA THR A 173 12.26 19.25 -11.69
C THR A 173 11.05 19.31 -10.77
N LEU A 174 9.87 19.24 -11.37
CA LEU A 174 8.60 19.14 -10.67
C LEU A 174 8.11 17.70 -10.77
N LEU A 175 7.71 17.13 -9.64
CA LEU A 175 6.99 15.87 -9.53
C LEU A 175 5.58 16.21 -9.05
N ASP A 176 4.58 15.95 -9.89
CA ASP A 176 3.18 16.32 -9.65
C ASP A 176 3.05 17.81 -9.22
N GLY A 177 3.74 18.69 -9.94
CA GLY A 177 3.78 20.14 -9.69
C GLY A 177 4.63 20.59 -8.49
N ARG A 178 5.28 19.67 -7.75
CA ARG A 178 6.12 19.99 -6.59
C ARG A 178 7.60 19.83 -6.89
N LYS A 179 8.41 20.80 -6.46
CA LYS A 179 9.87 20.70 -6.54
C LYS A 179 10.37 19.57 -5.66
N VAL A 180 11.20 18.70 -6.22
CA VAL A 180 11.80 17.58 -5.49
C VAL A 180 13.30 17.77 -5.27
N PRO A 181 13.82 17.47 -4.06
CA PRO A 181 15.23 17.56 -3.74
C PRO A 181 15.95 16.22 -4.01
N THR A 182 15.67 15.56 -5.13
CA THR A 182 16.35 14.32 -5.52
C THR A 182 17.16 14.54 -6.79
N ALA A 183 18.27 13.81 -6.91
CA ALA A 183 19.11 13.71 -8.10
C ALA A 183 19.26 12.25 -8.55
N LEU A 184 18.48 11.33 -7.97
CA LEU A 184 18.57 9.91 -8.26
C LEU A 184 18.05 9.65 -9.68
N GLU A 185 18.94 9.16 -10.54
CA GLU A 185 18.54 8.62 -11.85
C GLU A 185 17.73 7.34 -11.63
N LEU A 186 16.58 7.27 -12.30
CA LEU A 186 15.67 6.15 -12.24
C LEU A 186 15.27 5.75 -13.65
N THR A 187 14.71 4.56 -13.77
CA THR A 187 14.34 3.99 -15.05
C THR A 187 12.91 3.48 -15.00
N ILE A 188 12.13 3.86 -16.00
CA ILE A 188 10.72 3.50 -16.13
C ILE A 188 10.62 2.46 -17.26
N PRO A 189 10.54 1.17 -16.92
CA PRO A 189 10.35 0.12 -17.91
C PRO A 189 8.89 0.04 -18.35
N THR A 190 8.66 -0.45 -19.58
CA THR A 190 7.36 -0.97 -19.99
C THR A 190 7.26 -2.44 -19.59
N ARG A 191 6.46 -2.75 -18.57
CA ARG A 191 6.44 -4.08 -17.95
C ARG A 191 5.10 -4.47 -17.32
N LEU A 192 4.94 -5.78 -17.13
CA LEU A 192 3.96 -6.40 -16.24
C LEU A 192 4.72 -7.24 -15.21
N SER A 193 4.45 -7.04 -13.93
CA SER A 193 4.94 -7.91 -12.84
C SER A 193 3.76 -8.55 -12.14
N ILE A 194 3.83 -9.85 -11.86
CA ILE A 194 2.79 -10.59 -11.15
C ILE A 194 3.34 -11.00 -9.80
N LEU A 195 2.76 -10.43 -8.74
CA LEU A 195 3.18 -10.63 -7.37
C LEU A 195 2.13 -11.50 -6.65
N PRO A 196 2.45 -12.75 -6.29
CA PRO A 196 1.60 -13.52 -5.39
C PRO A 196 1.65 -12.93 -3.98
N MET A 197 0.49 -12.82 -3.35
CA MET A 197 0.29 -12.31 -2.01
C MET A 197 -0.39 -13.38 -1.17
N ASP A 198 0.33 -13.89 -0.16
CA ASP A 198 -0.27 -14.82 0.81
C ASP A 198 -1.53 -14.22 1.41
N ARG A 199 -2.61 -14.99 1.54
CA ARG A 199 -3.81 -14.48 2.21
C ARG A 199 -3.56 -14.24 3.69
N ALA A 200 -2.70 -15.05 4.30
CA ALA A 200 -2.23 -14.89 5.68
C ALA A 200 -0.94 -14.05 5.71
N GLN A 201 -1.08 -12.75 5.99
CA GLN A 201 0.06 -11.82 6.01
C GLN A 201 0.61 -11.60 7.43
N PRO A 202 1.94 -11.37 7.59
CA PRO A 202 2.51 -10.94 8.86
C PRO A 202 1.90 -9.59 9.32
N PRO A 203 2.01 -9.25 10.61
CA PRO A 203 2.73 -9.98 11.67
C PRO A 203 1.92 -11.13 12.31
N LEU A 204 0.59 -11.14 12.14
CA LEU A 204 -0.28 -12.10 12.82
C LEU A 204 -0.61 -13.36 11.99
N PHE A 205 -0.25 -13.37 10.70
CA PHE A 205 -0.59 -14.45 9.75
C PHE A 205 -2.08 -14.83 9.76
N VAL A 206 -2.93 -13.84 10.01
CA VAL A 206 -4.38 -14.00 9.91
C VAL A 206 -4.78 -13.80 8.45
N GLU A 207 -5.67 -14.65 7.97
CA GLU A 207 -6.22 -14.53 6.63
C GLU A 207 -6.92 -13.17 6.44
N ARG A 208 -6.54 -12.46 5.38
CA ARG A 208 -7.07 -11.15 5.02
C ARG A 208 -7.81 -11.24 3.69
N PRO A 209 -8.90 -10.47 3.51
CA PRO A 209 -9.56 -10.39 2.22
C PRO A 209 -8.69 -9.61 1.21
N LEU A 210 -8.90 -9.87 -0.08
CA LEU A 210 -8.23 -9.17 -1.19
C LEU A 210 -8.13 -7.65 -0.96
N MET A 211 -9.23 -7.01 -0.58
CA MET A 211 -9.28 -5.57 -0.31
C MET A 211 -8.18 -5.09 0.65
N HIS A 212 -7.96 -5.83 1.74
CA HIS A 212 -6.97 -5.48 2.75
C HIS A 212 -5.55 -5.67 2.20
N ASN A 213 -5.28 -6.80 1.55
CA ASN A 213 -3.98 -7.08 0.94
C ASN A 213 -3.64 -6.04 -0.15
N PHE A 214 -4.61 -5.73 -1.00
CA PHE A 214 -4.51 -4.74 -2.06
C PHE A 214 -4.19 -3.35 -1.51
N PHE A 215 -4.98 -2.84 -0.55
CA PHE A 215 -4.75 -1.52 0.02
C PHE A 215 -3.50 -1.43 0.88
N THR A 216 -3.08 -2.53 1.50
CA THR A 216 -1.80 -2.58 2.20
C THR A 216 -0.67 -2.38 1.19
N PHE A 217 -0.67 -3.11 0.08
CA PHE A 217 0.33 -2.94 -0.98
C PHE A 217 0.30 -1.55 -1.61
N VAL A 218 -0.88 -1.08 -2.03
CA VAL A 218 -1.09 0.26 -2.59
C VAL A 218 -0.65 1.34 -1.60
N GLY A 219 -0.94 1.19 -0.31
CA GLY A 219 -0.51 2.11 0.74
C GLY A 219 1.01 2.30 0.76
N HIS A 220 1.77 1.19 0.72
CA HIS A 220 3.23 1.24 0.63
C HIS A 220 3.71 1.91 -0.68
N PHE A 221 3.02 1.67 -1.79
CA PHE A 221 3.34 2.26 -3.08
C PHE A 221 3.04 3.77 -3.15
N SER A 222 1.96 4.21 -2.50
CA SER A 222 1.47 5.59 -2.47
C SER A 222 2.24 6.53 -1.53
N GLY A 223 3.22 6.03 -0.77
CA GLY A 223 3.99 6.76 0.24
C GLY A 223 4.87 7.92 -0.26
N GLY A 224 4.64 8.44 -1.47
CA GLY A 224 5.22 9.70 -1.94
C GLY A 224 5.73 9.73 -3.38
N VAL A 225 5.58 8.65 -4.15
CA VAL A 225 6.17 8.56 -5.50
C VAL A 225 5.15 8.78 -6.60
N ALA A 226 3.94 8.21 -6.52
CA ALA A 226 2.92 8.36 -7.57
C ALA A 226 1.56 8.78 -7.00
N THR A 227 0.85 9.64 -7.72
CA THR A 227 -0.49 10.10 -7.37
C THR A 227 -1.52 9.08 -7.86
N MET A 228 -2.45 8.70 -6.98
CA MET A 228 -3.56 7.82 -7.33
C MET A 228 -4.67 8.61 -8.01
N HIS A 229 -5.09 8.19 -9.20
CA HIS A 229 -6.13 8.86 -10.00
C HIS A 229 -7.49 8.20 -9.86
N GLY A 230 -7.51 6.88 -9.72
CA GLY A 230 -8.75 6.11 -9.69
C GLY A 230 -8.60 4.78 -8.98
N ILE A 231 -9.70 4.32 -8.40
CA ILE A 231 -9.87 2.95 -7.94
C ILE A 231 -11.19 2.43 -8.51
N SER A 232 -11.15 1.25 -9.10
CA SER A 232 -12.34 0.51 -9.49
C SER A 232 -12.36 -0.87 -8.84
N LEU A 233 -13.57 -1.41 -8.66
CA LEU A 233 -13.83 -2.73 -8.11
C LEU A 233 -14.80 -3.42 -9.04
N GLY A 234 -14.58 -4.71 -9.29
CA GLY A 234 -15.52 -5.51 -10.05
C GLY A 234 -15.44 -6.99 -9.70
N THR A 235 -16.16 -7.77 -10.48
CA THR A 235 -16.16 -9.24 -10.42
C THR A 235 -15.85 -9.80 -11.80
N ILE A 236 -14.96 -10.78 -11.85
CA ILE A 236 -14.63 -11.48 -13.09
C ILE A 236 -15.84 -12.34 -13.49
N PRO A 237 -16.37 -12.17 -14.72
CA PRO A 237 -17.46 -13.00 -15.23
C PRO A 237 -17.11 -14.49 -15.17
N ASN A 238 -18.11 -15.36 -14.96
CA ASN A 238 -18.01 -16.82 -14.83
C ASN A 238 -17.29 -17.36 -13.58
N SER A 239 -16.26 -16.69 -13.06
CA SER A 239 -15.58 -17.12 -11.82
C SER A 239 -16.19 -16.47 -10.57
N GLN A 240 -16.85 -15.31 -10.71
CA GLN A 240 -17.34 -14.48 -9.61
C GLN A 240 -16.23 -13.98 -8.66
N ARG A 241 -14.95 -14.16 -9.04
CA ARG A 241 -13.81 -13.65 -8.27
C ARG A 241 -13.81 -12.14 -8.27
N ARG A 242 -13.49 -11.54 -7.14
CA ARG A 242 -13.36 -10.10 -7.04
C ARG A 242 -12.05 -9.65 -7.67
N TYR A 243 -12.07 -8.47 -8.27
CA TYR A 243 -10.85 -7.77 -8.67
C TYR A 243 -10.93 -6.29 -8.29
N LEU A 244 -9.78 -5.70 -8.03
CA LEU A 244 -9.58 -4.27 -7.82
C LEU A 244 -8.61 -3.75 -8.85
N VAL A 245 -8.81 -2.51 -9.28
CA VAL A 245 -7.84 -1.78 -10.10
C VAL A 245 -7.56 -0.45 -9.41
N ALA A 246 -6.28 -0.10 -9.29
CA ALA A 246 -5.86 1.23 -8.88
C ALA A 246 -4.90 1.79 -9.94
N GLU A 247 -5.20 3.00 -10.36
CA GLU A 247 -4.45 3.72 -11.38
C GLU A 247 -3.65 4.82 -10.72
N PHE A 248 -2.35 4.80 -10.97
CA PHE A 248 -1.40 5.80 -10.51
C PHE A 248 -0.74 6.45 -11.70
N ARG A 249 -0.48 7.73 -11.55
CA ARG A 249 0.33 8.49 -12.47
C ARG A 249 1.23 9.40 -11.68
N GLN A 250 2.43 9.56 -12.20
CA GLN A 250 3.42 10.49 -11.69
C GLN A 250 3.86 11.33 -12.88
N GLU A 251 3.57 12.62 -12.82
CA GLU A 251 3.99 13.61 -13.81
C GLU A 251 5.35 14.16 -13.40
N LEU A 252 6.35 14.02 -14.27
CA LEU A 252 7.64 14.65 -14.11
C LEU A 252 7.81 15.74 -15.16
N GLU A 253 8.11 16.95 -14.72
CA GLU A 253 8.39 18.09 -15.58
C GLU A 253 9.81 18.60 -15.38
N ASN A 254 10.41 19.09 -16.47
CA ASN A 254 11.76 19.65 -16.46
C ASN A 254 12.83 18.67 -15.94
N ALA A 255 12.74 17.40 -16.32
CA ALA A 255 13.74 16.38 -16.03
C ALA A 255 14.74 16.22 -17.18
N ILE A 256 15.84 15.51 -16.91
CA ILE A 256 16.70 14.95 -17.96
C ILE A 256 16.11 13.61 -18.35
N VAL A 257 15.64 13.44 -19.58
CA VAL A 257 15.05 12.18 -20.08
C VAL A 257 15.91 11.65 -21.21
N ASP A 258 16.45 10.45 -21.05
CA ASP A 258 17.43 9.84 -21.96
C ASP A 258 18.57 10.80 -22.36
N GLY A 259 19.10 11.52 -21.36
CA GLY A 259 20.16 12.52 -21.54
C GLY A 259 19.71 13.89 -22.05
N ASN A 260 18.42 14.07 -22.36
CA ASN A 260 17.88 15.33 -22.88
C ASN A 260 17.24 16.15 -21.76
N GLU A 261 17.78 17.33 -21.47
CA GLU A 261 17.24 18.22 -20.44
C GLU A 261 15.89 18.86 -20.80
N GLY A 262 15.13 19.26 -19.77
CA GLY A 262 13.90 20.03 -19.93
C GLY A 262 12.73 19.24 -20.53
N LYS A 263 12.76 17.91 -20.39
CA LYS A 263 11.72 17.02 -20.91
C LYS A 263 10.70 16.69 -19.82
N ASN A 264 9.48 16.42 -20.29
CA ASN A 264 8.38 15.96 -19.45
C ASN A 264 8.09 14.50 -19.76
N ILE A 265 7.79 13.73 -18.71
CA ILE A 265 7.48 12.31 -18.80
C ILE A 265 6.41 11.97 -17.76
N ASN A 266 5.48 11.09 -18.13
CA ASN A 266 4.58 10.48 -17.16
C ASN A 266 5.03 9.05 -16.92
N ASN A 267 5.09 8.66 -15.65
CA ASN A 267 5.19 7.27 -15.24
C ASN A 267 3.78 6.79 -14.87
N ASN A 268 3.24 5.86 -15.65
CA ASN A 268 1.89 5.33 -15.46
C ASN A 268 2.01 3.94 -14.86
N ILE A 269 1.27 3.71 -13.78
CA ILE A 269 1.24 2.43 -13.08
C ILE A 269 -0.21 2.03 -12.85
N THR A 270 -0.57 0.82 -13.28
CA THR A 270 -1.86 0.21 -12.99
C THR A 270 -1.63 -1.04 -12.14
N ILE A 271 -2.27 -1.07 -10.97
CA ILE A 271 -2.21 -2.22 -10.05
C ILE A 271 -3.56 -2.92 -10.10
N ILE A 272 -3.58 -4.18 -10.49
CA ILE A 272 -4.78 -4.99 -10.56
C ILE A 272 -4.67 -6.11 -9.54
N GLY A 273 -5.51 -6.09 -8.51
CA GLY A 273 -5.61 -7.15 -7.52
C GLY A 273 -6.68 -8.15 -7.90
N ILE A 274 -6.36 -9.44 -7.91
CA ILE A 274 -7.29 -10.51 -8.25
C ILE A 274 -7.36 -11.49 -7.08
N GLU A 275 -8.58 -11.84 -6.68
CA GLU A 275 -8.82 -12.80 -5.59
C GLU A 275 -8.46 -14.21 -6.04
N GLY A 276 -7.48 -14.82 -5.38
CA GLY A 276 -7.13 -16.22 -5.60
C GLY A 276 -7.52 -17.12 -4.43
N ASP A 277 -7.47 -18.43 -4.65
CA ASP A 277 -7.83 -19.40 -3.63
C ASP A 277 -6.68 -19.62 -2.62
N LEU A 278 -5.43 -19.64 -3.10
CA LEU A 278 -4.21 -19.76 -2.28
C LEU A 278 -3.59 -18.40 -1.95
N HIS A 279 -3.28 -17.65 -3.00
CA HIS A 279 -2.68 -16.33 -2.95
C HIS A 279 -3.62 -15.37 -3.66
N ASP A 280 -3.74 -14.15 -3.16
CA ASP A 280 -4.21 -13.05 -4.01
C ASP A 280 -3.10 -12.69 -5.00
N HIS A 281 -3.45 -12.20 -6.18
CA HIS A 281 -2.47 -11.85 -7.21
C HIS A 281 -2.52 -10.37 -7.49
N LEU A 282 -1.36 -9.70 -7.43
CA LEU A 282 -1.21 -8.30 -7.81
C LEU A 282 -0.48 -8.22 -9.15
N LEU A 283 -1.20 -7.80 -10.19
CA LEU A 283 -0.67 -7.53 -11.51
C LEU A 283 -0.30 -6.05 -11.56
N LEU A 284 0.99 -5.76 -11.55
CA LEU A 284 1.56 -4.42 -11.64
C LEU A 284 1.99 -4.15 -13.08
N MET A 285 1.20 -3.38 -13.79
CA MET A 285 1.53 -2.85 -15.11
C MET A 285 2.18 -1.47 -14.94
N GLN A 286 3.31 -1.24 -15.59
CA GLN A 286 4.01 0.04 -15.56
C GLN A 286 4.54 0.40 -16.94
N TYR A 287 4.42 1.67 -17.33
CA TYR A 287 4.93 2.17 -18.61
C TYR A 287 5.10 3.69 -18.60
N PRO A 288 6.11 4.22 -19.32
CA PRO A 288 6.26 5.66 -19.48
C PRO A 288 5.42 6.20 -20.65
N THR A 289 4.95 7.45 -20.56
CA THR A 289 4.42 8.20 -21.72
C THR A 289 5.08 9.57 -21.84
N LEU A 290 5.37 9.99 -23.07
CA LEU A 290 5.89 11.33 -23.39
C LEU A 290 4.74 12.21 -23.94
N PRO A 291 4.46 13.40 -23.37
CA PRO A 291 3.24 14.16 -23.69
C PRO A 291 3.08 14.65 -25.14
N VAL A 292 4.16 14.66 -25.93
CA VAL A 292 4.21 15.34 -27.25
C VAL A 292 4.66 14.40 -28.38
N VAL A 293 4.78 13.10 -28.11
CA VAL A 293 5.31 12.13 -29.08
C VAL A 293 4.30 11.00 -29.26
N ASP A 294 3.75 10.89 -30.48
CA ASP A 294 3.09 9.66 -30.91
C ASP A 294 4.13 8.55 -31.01
N ASP A 295 4.00 7.54 -30.16
CA ASP A 295 4.94 6.43 -30.05
C ASP A 295 4.25 5.11 -30.46
N PRO A 296 4.31 4.72 -31.75
CA PRO A 296 3.63 3.52 -32.25
C PRO A 296 4.26 2.22 -31.75
N GLU A 297 5.46 2.26 -31.18
CA GLU A 297 6.04 1.11 -30.50
C GLU A 297 5.47 0.96 -29.09
N LEU A 298 5.25 2.07 -28.38
CA LEU A 298 4.67 2.05 -27.05
C LEU A 298 3.24 1.55 -27.12
N GLU A 299 2.48 2.00 -28.13
CA GLU A 299 1.12 1.51 -28.38
C GLU A 299 1.07 -0.02 -28.58
N ARG A 300 2.03 -0.58 -29.33
CA ARG A 300 2.15 -2.05 -29.49
C ARG A 300 2.51 -2.75 -28.18
N ASP A 301 3.40 -2.17 -27.39
CA ASP A 301 3.75 -2.72 -26.08
C ASP A 301 2.56 -2.65 -25.12
N LEU A 302 1.76 -1.59 -25.15
CA LEU A 302 0.54 -1.45 -24.35
C LEU A 302 -0.51 -2.50 -24.73
N GLN A 303 -0.73 -2.72 -26.02
CA GLN A 303 -1.61 -3.81 -26.48
C GLN A 303 -1.12 -5.19 -26.00
N THR A 304 0.21 -5.38 -25.96
CA THR A 304 0.81 -6.60 -25.41
C THR A 304 0.54 -6.73 -23.90
N LEU A 305 0.76 -5.66 -23.12
CA LEU A 305 0.47 -5.65 -21.69
C LEU A 305 -1.01 -5.94 -21.41
N GLN A 306 -1.93 -5.31 -22.15
CA GLN A 306 -3.36 -5.55 -22.03
C GLN A 306 -3.72 -7.00 -22.37
N SER A 307 -3.13 -7.56 -23.43
CA SER A 307 -3.32 -8.97 -23.81
C SER A 307 -2.80 -9.92 -22.72
N LEU A 308 -1.65 -9.62 -22.10
CA LEU A 308 -1.10 -10.43 -21.02
C LEU A 308 -2.04 -10.42 -19.81
N VAL A 309 -2.46 -9.24 -19.36
CA VAL A 309 -3.41 -9.10 -18.23
C VAL A 309 -4.72 -9.84 -18.53
N SER A 310 -5.26 -9.68 -19.74
CA SER A 310 -6.49 -10.35 -20.16
C SER A 310 -6.35 -11.87 -20.29
N SER A 311 -5.12 -12.39 -20.34
CA SER A 311 -4.83 -13.82 -20.41
C SER A 311 -4.53 -14.46 -19.05
N PHE A 312 -4.41 -13.65 -17.98
CA PHE A 312 -4.14 -14.14 -16.64
C PHE A 312 -5.32 -14.94 -16.10
N ARG A 313 -5.09 -16.21 -15.74
CA ARG A 313 -6.10 -17.11 -15.18
C ARG A 313 -5.62 -17.70 -13.85
N PRO A 314 -6.22 -17.33 -12.71
CA PRO A 314 -5.88 -17.95 -11.43
C PRO A 314 -6.33 -19.41 -11.41
N LEU A 315 -5.61 -20.25 -10.66
CA LEU A 315 -5.99 -21.63 -10.41
C LEU A 315 -7.33 -21.69 -9.67
N LYS A 316 -8.23 -22.54 -10.16
CA LYS A 316 -9.46 -22.93 -9.47
C LYS A 316 -9.20 -24.17 -8.63
N ILE A 317 -9.36 -24.04 -7.32
CA ILE A 317 -9.25 -25.18 -6.42
C ILE A 317 -10.55 -25.98 -6.41
N THR A 318 -10.44 -27.29 -6.57
CA THR A 318 -11.58 -28.22 -6.54
C THR A 318 -12.05 -28.52 -5.12
N ASN A 319 -11.14 -28.56 -4.14
CA ASN A 319 -11.42 -28.76 -2.71
C ASN A 319 -10.95 -27.57 -1.83
N PRO A 320 -11.77 -26.51 -1.68
CA PRO A 320 -11.36 -25.29 -0.99
C PRO A 320 -11.13 -25.49 0.51
N ASP A 321 -11.82 -26.43 1.16
CA ASP A 321 -11.71 -26.64 2.61
C ASP A 321 -10.36 -27.27 2.99
N GLU A 322 -9.91 -28.25 2.21
CA GLU A 322 -8.59 -28.86 2.38
C GLU A 322 -7.47 -27.83 2.19
N LYS A 323 -7.58 -27.01 1.14
CA LYS A 323 -6.59 -25.95 0.87
C LYS A 323 -6.59 -24.85 1.92
N ARG A 324 -7.74 -24.48 2.48
CA ARG A 324 -7.79 -23.56 3.63
C ARG A 324 -7.08 -24.12 4.85
N MET A 325 -7.18 -25.43 5.08
CA MET A 325 -6.44 -26.09 6.16
C MET A 325 -4.92 -26.06 5.92
N GLU A 326 -4.49 -26.28 4.67
CA GLU A 326 -3.09 -26.17 4.27
C GLU A 326 -2.55 -24.74 4.47
N ILE A 327 -3.27 -23.71 4.01
CA ILE A 327 -2.90 -22.30 4.21
C ILE A 327 -2.79 -21.97 5.70
N LYS A 328 -3.72 -22.46 6.52
CA LYS A 328 -3.67 -22.25 7.97
C LYS A 328 -2.43 -22.90 8.58
N ASN A 329 -2.10 -24.13 8.20
CA ASN A 329 -0.91 -24.81 8.69
C ASN A 329 0.37 -24.08 8.29
N MET A 330 0.45 -23.59 7.04
CA MET A 330 1.56 -22.76 6.57
C MET A 330 1.65 -21.44 7.34
N ALA A 331 0.53 -20.78 7.59
CA ALA A 331 0.45 -19.56 8.39
C ALA A 331 0.94 -19.77 9.83
N ASP A 332 0.53 -20.86 10.47
CA ASP A 332 0.95 -21.23 11.82
C ASP A 332 2.46 -21.54 11.88
N GLN A 333 3.00 -22.21 10.85
CA GLN A 333 4.44 -22.45 10.74
C GLN A 333 5.22 -21.14 10.54
N ASN A 334 4.78 -20.30 9.61
CA ASN A 334 5.41 -19.00 9.34
C ASN A 334 5.36 -18.07 10.56
N PHE A 335 4.28 -18.10 11.33
CA PHE A 335 4.18 -17.37 12.59
C PHE A 335 5.20 -17.88 13.60
N LYS A 336 5.32 -19.20 13.80
CA LYS A 336 6.34 -19.78 14.69
C LYS A 336 7.76 -19.37 14.27
N GLU A 337 8.07 -19.43 12.97
CA GLU A 337 9.37 -19.00 12.45
C GLU A 337 9.62 -17.51 12.68
N LEU A 338 8.61 -16.65 12.49
CA LEU A 338 8.70 -15.23 12.81
C LEU A 338 8.96 -15.01 14.30
N MET A 339 8.22 -15.70 15.18
CA MET A 339 8.40 -15.58 16.62
C MET A 339 9.78 -16.06 17.07
N MET A 340 10.34 -17.11 16.45
CA MET A 340 11.72 -17.54 16.72
C MET A 340 12.76 -16.50 16.29
N LYS A 341 12.59 -15.87 15.12
CA LYS A 341 13.57 -14.93 14.56
C LYS A 341 13.46 -13.51 15.13
N LYS A 342 12.23 -13.07 15.45
CA LYS A 342 11.88 -11.68 15.76
C LYS A 342 11.08 -11.52 17.05
N GLY A 343 10.77 -12.60 17.75
CA GLY A 343 9.94 -12.56 18.96
C GLY A 343 10.47 -11.63 20.04
N LYS A 344 11.78 -11.61 20.28
CA LYS A 344 12.41 -10.68 21.23
C LYS A 344 12.21 -9.21 20.82
N GLU A 345 12.44 -8.88 19.55
CA GLU A 345 12.26 -7.50 19.04
C GLU A 345 10.79 -7.06 19.18
N ILE A 346 9.84 -7.94 18.86
CA ILE A 346 8.40 -7.68 19.01
C ILE A 346 8.04 -7.49 20.49
N PHE A 347 8.55 -8.38 21.36
CA PHE A 347 8.35 -8.31 22.80
C PHE A 347 8.87 -6.99 23.38
N ASP A 348 10.13 -6.64 23.09
CA ASP A 348 10.77 -5.42 23.59
C ASP A 348 10.01 -4.16 23.13
N PHE A 349 9.55 -4.15 21.88
CA PHE A 349 8.72 -3.05 21.35
C PHE A 349 7.38 -2.92 22.08
N GLU A 350 6.60 -4.00 22.20
CA GLU A 350 5.30 -3.97 22.86
C GLU A 350 5.41 -3.68 24.36
N PHE A 351 6.42 -4.24 25.03
CA PHE A 351 6.71 -4.01 26.43
C PHE A 351 7.15 -2.56 26.66
N GLY A 352 8.02 -2.02 25.81
CA GLY A 352 8.43 -0.62 25.84
C GLY A 352 7.26 0.35 25.66
N LEU A 353 6.38 0.11 24.67
CA LEU A 353 5.15 0.88 24.49
C LEU A 353 4.24 0.80 25.73
N THR A 354 4.18 -0.37 26.37
CA THR A 354 3.43 -0.54 27.61
C THR A 354 4.02 0.31 28.73
N LEU A 355 5.33 0.29 28.93
CA LEU A 355 6.00 1.14 29.91
C LEU A 355 5.79 2.63 29.64
N PHE A 356 5.83 3.07 28.38
CA PHE A 356 5.49 4.45 28.02
C PHE A 356 4.05 4.82 28.44
N ARG A 357 3.07 3.91 28.24
CA ARG A 357 1.69 4.12 28.69
C ARG A 357 1.54 4.18 30.21
N LEU A 358 2.47 3.57 30.94
CA LEU A 358 2.49 3.57 32.40
C LEU A 358 3.20 4.81 32.98
N LYS A 359 3.80 5.67 32.14
CA LYS A 359 4.42 6.92 32.61
C LYS A 359 3.39 7.78 33.35
N GLY A 360 3.74 8.21 34.56
CA GLY A 360 2.87 9.00 35.44
C GLY A 360 1.79 8.19 36.17
N CYS A 361 1.78 6.86 36.02
CA CYS A 361 0.92 5.99 36.81
C CYS A 361 1.45 5.90 38.25
N ASP A 362 0.64 6.33 39.22
CA ASP A 362 0.99 6.19 40.64
C ASP A 362 0.90 4.73 41.09
N MET A 363 2.05 4.09 41.30
CA MET A 363 2.13 2.69 41.76
C MET A 363 1.80 2.53 43.25
N ASN A 364 1.66 3.62 44.01
CA ASN A 364 1.22 3.56 45.40
C ASN A 364 -0.28 3.33 45.53
N ASP A 365 -1.06 3.88 44.60
CA ASP A 365 -2.48 3.61 44.42
C ASP A 365 -2.71 2.09 44.16
N PRO A 366 -3.39 1.37 45.07
CA PRO A 366 -3.62 -0.06 44.95
C PRO A 366 -4.41 -0.46 43.70
N GLU A 367 -5.37 0.36 43.25
CA GLU A 367 -6.20 0.04 42.09
C GLU A 367 -5.40 0.15 40.79
N LYS A 368 -4.63 1.24 40.66
CA LYS A 368 -3.73 1.45 39.53
C LYS A 368 -2.66 0.38 39.47
N ARG A 369 -2.05 0.05 40.61
CA ARG A 369 -1.06 -1.02 40.70
C ARG A 369 -1.64 -2.37 40.28
N LEU A 370 -2.84 -2.73 40.76
CA LEU A 370 -3.50 -3.97 40.36
C LEU A 370 -3.77 -4.01 38.84
N ARG A 371 -4.15 -2.89 38.23
CA ARG A 371 -4.33 -2.79 36.78
C ARG A 371 -3.01 -3.03 36.04
N VAL A 372 -1.91 -2.46 36.52
CA VAL A 372 -0.57 -2.67 35.95
C VAL A 372 -0.16 -4.13 36.05
N MET A 373 -0.31 -4.73 37.23
CA MET A 373 -0.04 -6.17 37.42
C MET A 373 -0.82 -7.04 36.44
N LYS A 374 -2.13 -6.79 36.28
CA LYS A 374 -2.97 -7.51 35.31
C LYS A 374 -2.50 -7.35 33.87
N MET A 375 -2.02 -6.16 33.50
CA MET A 375 -1.51 -5.87 32.16
C MET A 375 -0.21 -6.63 31.88
N LEU A 376 0.68 -6.72 32.87
CA LEU A 376 2.00 -7.34 32.72
C LEU A 376 1.97 -8.87 32.73
N LYS A 377 0.92 -9.51 33.27
CA LYS A 377 0.76 -10.98 33.17
C LYS A 377 0.83 -11.49 31.74
N SER A 378 0.24 -10.79 30.79
CA SER A 378 0.30 -11.18 29.37
C SER A 378 1.72 -11.15 28.82
N PHE A 379 2.57 -10.25 29.33
CA PHE A 379 3.98 -10.18 28.94
C PHE A 379 4.81 -11.31 29.54
N GLU A 380 4.51 -11.76 30.76
CA GLU A 380 5.15 -12.97 31.30
C GLU A 380 4.83 -14.21 30.44
N VAL A 381 3.57 -14.35 30.00
CA VAL A 381 3.16 -15.43 29.09
C VAL A 381 3.86 -15.30 27.73
N PHE A 382 3.92 -14.10 27.17
CA PHE A 382 4.64 -13.84 25.92
C PHE A 382 6.13 -14.21 26.07
N ALA A 383 6.82 -13.72 27.10
CA ALA A 383 8.22 -14.06 27.36
C ALA A 383 8.47 -15.57 27.42
N LYS A 384 7.56 -16.34 28.04
CA LYS A 384 7.63 -17.81 28.06
C LYS A 384 7.43 -18.43 26.68
N GLU A 385 6.46 -17.94 25.91
CA GLU A 385 6.15 -18.44 24.56
C GLU A 385 7.34 -18.29 23.60
N ILE A 386 8.09 -17.19 23.70
CA ILE A 386 9.31 -16.97 22.89
C ILE A 386 10.59 -17.47 23.55
N ASN A 387 10.49 -18.15 24.70
CA ASN A 387 11.62 -18.60 25.51
C ASN A 387 12.65 -17.47 25.79
N LEU A 388 12.16 -16.27 26.14
CA LEU A 388 13.00 -15.13 26.48
C LEU A 388 13.66 -15.34 27.85
N GLN A 389 14.97 -15.58 27.85
CA GLN A 389 15.77 -15.69 29.06
C GLN A 389 16.52 -14.37 29.30
N ASP A 390 16.01 -13.55 30.21
CA ASP A 390 16.61 -12.26 30.57
C ASP A 390 16.46 -12.03 32.09
N GLU A 391 17.57 -11.77 32.76
CA GLU A 391 17.59 -11.60 34.23
C GLU A 391 16.73 -10.44 34.72
N LYS A 392 16.63 -9.35 33.95
CA LYS A 392 15.82 -8.18 34.31
C LYS A 392 14.33 -8.52 34.27
N PHE A 393 13.89 -9.24 33.24
CA PHE A 393 12.51 -9.68 33.11
C PHE A 393 12.17 -10.78 34.13
N ASN A 394 13.06 -11.76 34.34
CA ASN A 394 12.88 -12.78 35.37
C ASN A 394 12.67 -12.16 36.75
N ALA A 395 13.52 -11.20 37.12
CA ALA A 395 13.39 -10.51 38.40
C ALA A 395 12.13 -9.62 38.50
N LEU A 396 11.59 -9.15 37.37
CA LEU A 396 10.29 -8.46 37.33
C LEU A 396 9.13 -9.44 37.54
N TRP A 397 9.19 -10.62 36.93
CA TRP A 397 8.15 -11.65 37.11
C TRP A 397 8.11 -12.17 38.55
N ASP A 398 9.28 -12.39 39.16
CA ASP A 398 9.36 -12.77 40.57
C ASP A 398 8.73 -11.72 41.50
N SER A 399 9.00 -10.43 41.24
CA SER A 399 8.41 -9.35 42.04
C SER A 399 6.91 -9.17 41.79
N LEU A 400 6.43 -9.45 40.57
CA LEU A 400 5.00 -9.50 40.24
C LEU A 400 4.30 -10.59 41.06
N HIS A 401 4.85 -11.80 41.12
CA HIS A 401 4.30 -12.91 41.91
C HIS A 401 4.27 -12.61 43.42
N LEU A 402 5.30 -11.96 43.95
CA LEU A 402 5.30 -11.47 45.34
C LEU A 402 4.24 -10.39 45.59
N ALA A 403 4.04 -9.49 44.63
CA ALA A 403 3.02 -8.45 44.71
C ALA A 403 1.60 -9.03 44.72
N GLU A 404 1.37 -10.15 44.03
CA GLU A 404 0.11 -10.90 44.09
C GLU A 404 -0.14 -11.52 45.47
N GLY A 405 0.93 -11.90 46.17
CA GLY A 405 0.91 -12.35 47.56
C GLY A 405 0.76 -11.23 48.59
N GLY A 406 0.75 -9.97 48.16
CA GLY A 406 0.55 -8.77 49.00
C GLY A 406 1.79 -7.92 49.25
N ASP A 407 2.99 -8.37 48.85
CA ASP A 407 4.22 -7.56 48.94
C ASP A 407 4.56 -6.90 47.60
N ALA A 408 4.07 -5.68 47.43
CA ALA A 408 4.24 -4.93 46.20
C ALA A 408 5.53 -4.10 46.12
N SER A 409 6.37 -4.09 47.16
CA SER A 409 7.50 -3.15 47.27
C SER A 409 8.49 -3.30 46.10
N GLY A 410 9.03 -4.50 45.90
CA GLY A 410 9.97 -4.79 44.81
C GLY A 410 9.36 -4.67 43.41
N PHE A 411 8.04 -4.85 43.27
CA PHE A 411 7.35 -4.67 41.99
C PHE A 411 7.27 -3.19 41.60
N LYS A 412 6.90 -2.32 42.55
CA LYS A 412 6.86 -0.86 42.33
C LYS A 412 8.21 -0.33 41.88
N ASP A 413 9.28 -0.72 42.58
CA ASP A 413 10.63 -0.22 42.33
C ASP A 413 11.12 -0.62 40.94
N LYS A 414 10.92 -1.88 40.55
CA LYS A 414 11.32 -2.38 39.22
C LYS A 414 10.54 -1.70 38.09
N ILE A 415 9.24 -1.51 38.24
CA ILE A 415 8.44 -0.80 37.22
C ILE A 415 8.86 0.66 37.10
N ASN A 416 9.04 1.36 38.21
CA ASN A 416 9.49 2.74 38.19
C ASN A 416 10.89 2.87 37.58
N GLN A 417 11.80 1.94 37.89
CA GLN A 417 13.13 1.87 37.28
C GLN A 417 13.05 1.67 35.76
N MET A 418 12.23 0.72 35.28
CA MET A 418 12.10 0.48 33.85
C MET A 418 11.44 1.66 33.12
N ILE A 419 10.47 2.35 33.74
CA ILE A 419 9.85 3.57 33.19
C ILE A 419 10.87 4.72 33.09
N SER A 420 11.72 4.90 34.11
CA SER A 420 12.74 5.96 34.11
C SER A 420 13.83 5.70 33.08
N THR A 421 14.27 4.45 32.91
CA THR A 421 15.22 4.04 31.86
C THR A 421 14.70 4.38 30.48
N ILE A 422 13.44 4.03 30.17
CA ILE A 422 12.85 4.29 28.84
C ILE A 422 12.55 5.78 28.63
N SER A 423 12.28 6.53 29.69
CA SER A 423 12.06 7.98 29.60
C SER A 423 13.35 8.79 29.41
N GLY A 424 14.53 8.15 29.47
CA GLY A 424 15.82 8.84 29.45
C GLY A 424 16.08 9.69 30.70
N GLU A 425 15.38 9.39 31.80
CA GLU A 425 15.45 10.14 33.08
C GLU A 425 16.50 9.55 34.04
N SER A 426 17.37 8.65 33.57
CA SER A 426 18.47 8.11 34.35
C SER A 426 19.56 9.17 34.57
N GLU A 427 19.74 9.59 35.83
CA GLU A 427 20.89 10.36 36.28
C GLU A 427 22.18 9.53 36.09
N SER A 428 23.15 10.13 35.37
CA SER A 428 24.51 9.68 35.08
C SER A 428 24.75 8.85 33.80
N GLY A 429 25.55 9.44 32.91
CA GLY A 429 26.61 8.74 32.16
C GLY A 429 26.24 8.11 30.83
N GLN A 430 26.73 8.71 29.75
CA GLN A 430 26.87 8.08 28.43
C GLN A 430 27.45 6.67 28.51
N GLU A 431 26.68 5.69 28.03
CA GLU A 431 27.05 4.47 27.29
C GLU A 431 25.96 3.41 27.51
N ASP A 432 24.80 3.53 26.85
CA ASP A 432 23.90 2.37 26.65
C ASP A 432 22.67 2.61 25.74
N LEU A 433 22.71 3.62 24.85
CA LEU A 433 21.63 3.77 23.85
C LEU A 433 21.84 2.91 22.59
N HIS A 434 22.99 2.25 22.45
CA HIS A 434 23.27 1.32 21.35
C HIS A 434 22.84 -0.13 21.65
N SER A 435 22.73 -0.53 22.92
CA SER A 435 22.44 -1.93 23.30
C SER A 435 20.96 -2.34 23.16
N LEU A 436 20.05 -1.39 22.93
CA LEU A 436 18.62 -1.68 22.70
C LEU A 436 18.18 -1.58 21.22
N THR A 437 19.08 -1.19 20.29
CA THR A 437 18.75 -1.07 18.86
C THR A 437 19.82 -1.60 17.88
N SER A 438 21.01 -2.01 18.32
CA SER A 438 22.01 -2.66 17.45
C SER A 438 22.34 -4.08 17.88
N GLY A 439 21.47 -5.02 17.54
CA GLY A 439 21.79 -6.45 17.49
C GLY A 439 22.17 -6.85 16.06
N ASN A 440 23.39 -6.52 15.61
CA ASN A 440 23.93 -7.12 14.38
C ASN A 440 25.46 -7.15 14.25
N ASP A 441 26.23 -6.78 15.29
CA ASP A 441 27.69 -6.66 15.16
C ASP A 441 28.53 -7.72 15.91
N GLU A 442 27.95 -8.62 16.70
CA GLU A 442 28.74 -9.67 17.37
C GLU A 442 28.86 -11.00 16.60
N GLU A 443 28.07 -11.23 15.54
CA GLU A 443 28.14 -12.48 14.77
C GLU A 443 29.23 -12.49 13.68
N LYS A 444 29.92 -11.36 13.44
CA LYS A 444 31.00 -11.27 12.43
C LYS A 444 32.42 -11.45 12.98
N ARG A 445 32.61 -11.61 14.29
CA ARG A 445 33.96 -11.81 14.86
C ARG A 445 34.42 -13.26 14.95
N ASN A 446 33.53 -14.25 14.81
CA ASN A 446 33.89 -15.67 14.96
C ASN A 446 33.97 -16.48 13.65
N LEU A 447 33.94 -15.84 12.48
CA LEU A 447 34.06 -16.52 11.17
C LEU A 447 35.37 -16.24 10.43
N ASN A 448 36.35 -15.57 11.06
CA ASN A 448 37.70 -15.37 10.49
C ASN A 448 38.81 -16.10 11.26
N GLU A 449 38.47 -16.99 12.18
CA GLU A 449 39.42 -17.91 12.82
C GLU A 449 38.89 -19.35 12.76
N THR A 450 38.83 -19.93 11.56
CA THR A 450 39.05 -21.39 11.36
C THR A 450 39.43 -21.71 9.93
#